data_AF-A0ABD3ZFK2-F1
#
_entry.id   AF-A0ABD3ZFK2-F1
#
_cell.length_a   1.000
_cell.length_b   1.000
_cell.length_c   1.000
_cell.angle_alpha   90.00
_cell.angle_beta   90.00
_cell.angle_gamma   90.00
#
_symmetry.space_group_name_H-M   'P 1'
#
loop_
_entity.id
_entity.type
_entity.pdbx_description
1 polymer ?
#
loop_
_entity_poly.entity_id
_entity_poly.type
_entity_poly.pdbx_seq_one_letter_code
_entity_poly.pdbx_strand_id
1 'polypeptide(L)'
;MESILASLYLWLVPLWSALVLFIIGGMMLWKGNRWRYWGALSLLLGAIALIPLPIFTAQKTVPTGEKPQQVIYRFDDHRYLVLIGYNCEGALWFVDNKKNIKTEIIDSFFRLSSFKYIHPSTQYIAVPFRDLSAILVSKDGGRSFILNQMAHFTPGGGVNHSDRPVREDVVSFTVVDDRGYFLTKQGYIYLSSAPFGEYWGRNYTSIQALDGWSTEGHEDNYRNFPRSIPEVKNYTGWDHMKCNWNEAPPIKPNPMYQFQQAVLKWESYTLGAPIYFGLKAFMREQG
;
A
#
# COMPACT_ATOMS: atom_id res chain seq x y z
N MET A 1 20.95 5.58 -1.00
CA MET A 1 21.90 6.18 -0.04
C MET A 1 21.37 6.15 1.40
N GLU A 2 20.05 6.27 1.61
CA GLU A 2 19.45 6.11 2.95
C GLU A 2 19.56 4.69 3.56
N SER A 3 19.68 3.63 2.74
CA SER A 3 19.80 2.25 3.27
C SER A 3 21.13 1.95 3.96
N ILE A 4 22.23 2.61 3.55
CA ILE A 4 23.57 2.38 4.13
C ILE A 4 23.68 3.07 5.50
N LEU A 5 23.10 4.28 5.62
CA LEU A 5 23.03 5.00 6.90
C LEU A 5 22.14 4.27 7.91
N ALA A 6 20.98 3.74 7.50
CA ALA A 6 20.12 2.93 8.37
C ALA A 6 20.83 1.66 8.88
N SER A 7 21.60 1.00 8.00
CA SER A 7 22.47 -0.13 8.36
C SER A 7 23.49 0.25 9.43
N LEU A 8 24.17 1.40 9.32
CA LEU A 8 25.17 1.84 10.31
C LEU A 8 24.55 2.13 11.69
N TYR A 9 23.35 2.72 11.73
CA TYR A 9 22.63 2.97 13.00
C TYR A 9 22.15 1.69 13.68
N LEU A 10 21.83 0.63 12.92
CA LEU A 10 21.40 -0.66 13.46
C LEU A 10 22.51 -1.40 14.22
N TRP A 11 23.77 -1.16 13.87
CA TRP A 11 24.92 -1.74 14.55
C TRP A 11 25.43 -0.91 15.72
N LEU A 12 25.10 0.38 15.77
CA LEU A 12 25.54 1.27 16.84
C LEU A 12 25.07 0.75 18.21
N VAL A 13 23.78 0.41 18.37
CA VAL A 13 23.25 -0.04 19.67
C VAL A 13 23.87 -1.37 20.15
N PRO A 14 23.92 -2.45 19.35
CA PRO A 14 24.59 -3.70 19.74
C PRO A 14 26.07 -3.53 20.05
N LEU A 15 26.80 -2.71 19.27
CA LEU A 15 28.23 -2.48 19.47
C LEU A 15 28.50 -1.74 20.79
N TRP A 16 27.73 -0.70 21.12
CA TRP A 16 27.88 0.02 22.39
C TRP A 16 27.47 -0.86 23.58
N SER A 17 26.40 -1.65 23.45
CA SER A 17 25.96 -2.58 24.51
C SER A 17 26.99 -3.68 24.77
N ALA A 18 27.55 -4.28 23.72
CA ALA A 18 28.61 -5.27 23.86
C ALA A 18 29.86 -4.66 24.50
N LEU A 19 30.29 -3.48 24.05
CA LEU A 19 31.45 -2.78 24.59
C LEU A 19 31.29 -2.50 26.10
N VAL A 20 30.14 -2.01 26.54
CA VAL A 20 29.86 -1.76 27.96
C VAL A 20 29.90 -3.07 28.77
N LEU A 21 29.31 -4.15 28.27
CA LEU A 21 29.31 -5.46 28.94
C LEU A 21 30.73 -6.07 29.05
N PHE A 22 31.57 -5.88 28.03
CA PHE A 22 32.96 -6.31 28.06
C PHE A 22 33.79 -5.52 29.09
N ILE A 23 33.58 -4.20 29.18
CA ILE A 23 34.25 -3.35 30.18
C ILE A 23 33.85 -3.76 31.60
N ILE A 24 32.55 -3.93 31.86
CA ILE A 24 32.02 -4.35 33.17
C ILE A 24 32.57 -5.75 33.53
N GLY A 25 32.53 -6.69 32.58
CA GLY A 25 33.04 -8.04 32.77
C GLY A 25 34.53 -8.06 33.12
N GLY A 26 35.35 -7.27 32.40
CA GLY A 26 36.78 -7.12 32.65
C GLY A 26 37.07 -6.51 34.04
N MET A 27 36.38 -5.44 34.41
CA MET A 27 36.51 -4.82 35.74
C MET A 27 36.13 -5.78 36.87
N MET A 28 35.06 -6.56 36.70
CA MET A 28 34.62 -7.55 37.68
C MET A 28 35.60 -8.71 37.83
N LEU A 29 36.22 -9.16 36.73
CA LEU A 29 37.27 -10.19 36.78
C LEU A 29 38.52 -9.70 37.52
N TRP A 30 38.85 -8.41 37.41
CA TRP A 30 40.02 -7.82 38.07
C TRP A 30 39.85 -7.67 39.59
N LYS A 31 38.60 -7.52 40.07
CA LYS A 31 38.28 -7.27 41.49
C LYS A 31 38.37 -8.51 42.41
N GLY A 32 38.87 -9.64 41.90
CA GLY A 32 39.19 -10.83 42.69
C GLY A 32 38.17 -11.98 42.63
N ASN A 33 38.49 -13.09 43.29
CA ASN A 33 37.86 -14.41 43.07
C ASN A 33 36.33 -14.44 43.26
N ARG A 34 35.79 -13.55 44.10
CA ARG A 34 34.35 -13.43 44.41
C ARG A 34 33.50 -12.93 43.22
N TRP A 35 34.09 -12.18 42.29
CA TRP A 35 33.38 -11.52 41.18
C TRP A 35 33.57 -12.22 39.83
N ARG A 36 34.38 -13.30 39.79
CA ARG A 36 34.73 -14.01 38.54
C ARG A 36 33.51 -14.56 37.79
N TYR A 37 32.52 -15.10 38.50
CA TYR A 37 31.31 -15.66 37.87
C TYR A 37 30.47 -14.57 37.20
N TRP A 38 30.28 -13.43 37.85
CA TRP A 38 29.53 -12.29 37.30
C TRP A 38 30.29 -11.63 36.14
N GLY A 39 31.62 -11.56 36.25
CA GLY A 39 32.47 -11.11 35.16
C GLY A 39 32.37 -12.00 33.92
N ALA A 40 32.47 -13.32 34.09
CA ALA A 40 32.32 -14.28 33.00
C ALA A 40 30.92 -14.22 32.35
N LEU A 41 29.86 -14.09 33.14
CA LEU A 41 28.48 -13.93 32.64
C LEU A 41 28.33 -12.67 31.79
N SER A 42 28.93 -11.56 32.22
CA SER A 42 28.86 -10.27 31.50
C SER A 42 29.58 -10.34 30.16
N LEU A 43 30.75 -11.00 30.10
CA LEU A 43 31.48 -11.25 28.85
C LEU A 43 30.66 -12.13 27.88
N LEU A 44 29.98 -13.15 28.40
CA LEU A 44 29.17 -14.07 27.60
C LEU A 44 27.96 -13.35 26.97
N LEU A 45 27.28 -12.49 27.74
CA LEU A 45 26.20 -11.64 27.23
C LEU A 45 26.70 -10.63 26.19
N GLY A 46 27.89 -10.05 26.38
CA GLY A 46 28.52 -9.18 25.39
C GLY A 46 28.80 -9.90 24.06
N ALA A 47 29.23 -11.16 24.09
CA ALA A 47 29.44 -11.97 22.89
C ALA A 47 28.12 -12.31 22.17
N ILE A 48 27.05 -12.61 22.91
CA ILE A 48 25.71 -12.85 22.35
C ILE A 48 25.17 -11.60 21.65
N ALA A 49 25.40 -10.41 22.21
CA ALA A 49 24.98 -9.14 21.62
C ALA A 49 25.67 -8.81 20.28
N LEU A 50 26.83 -9.41 19.99
CA LEU A 50 27.55 -9.24 18.72
C LEU A 50 27.13 -10.22 17.62
N ILE A 51 26.30 -11.22 17.93
CA ILE A 51 25.77 -12.12 16.90
C ILE A 51 24.74 -11.34 16.09
N PRO A 52 24.93 -11.13 14.78
CA PRO A 52 23.87 -10.60 13.93
C PRO A 52 22.68 -11.54 14.03
N LEU A 53 21.65 -11.14 14.77
CA LEU A 53 20.34 -11.74 14.58
C LEU A 53 20.00 -11.51 13.11
N PRO A 54 19.58 -12.53 12.33
CA PRO A 54 19.05 -12.29 11.02
C PRO A 54 17.84 -11.37 11.20
N ILE A 55 18.07 -10.08 10.96
CA ILE A 55 17.00 -9.11 10.80
C ILE A 55 16.32 -9.60 9.52
N PHE A 56 15.20 -10.30 9.69
CA PHE A 56 14.22 -10.39 8.63
C PHE A 56 13.89 -8.94 8.30
N THR A 57 14.56 -8.38 7.29
CA THR A 57 14.06 -7.20 6.64
C THR A 57 12.70 -7.64 6.12
N ALA A 58 11.66 -7.21 6.82
CA ALA A 58 10.32 -7.23 6.30
C ALA A 58 10.34 -6.29 5.10
N GLN A 59 10.84 -6.80 3.96
CA GLN A 59 10.39 -6.38 2.66
C GLN A 59 8.87 -6.37 2.82
N LYS A 60 8.21 -5.21 2.65
CA LYS A 60 6.75 -5.06 2.81
C LYS A 60 6.09 -6.02 1.82
N THR A 61 5.98 -7.27 2.23
CA THR A 61 5.15 -8.29 1.61
C THR A 61 3.73 -7.87 1.91
N VAL A 62 2.87 -7.97 0.90
CA VAL A 62 1.41 -7.83 1.03
C VAL A 62 0.99 -8.45 2.37
N PRO A 63 0.31 -7.70 3.26
CA PRO A 63 0.05 -8.16 4.62
C PRO A 63 -0.59 -9.54 4.62
N THR A 64 0.05 -10.53 5.23
CA THR A 64 -0.42 -11.92 5.27
C THR A 64 -1.39 -12.22 6.43
N GLY A 65 -2.05 -11.19 6.97
CA GLY A 65 -3.10 -11.34 7.98
C GLY A 65 -3.78 -10.00 8.28
N GLU A 66 -5.08 -10.05 8.63
CA GLU A 66 -5.94 -9.02 9.28
C GLU A 66 -7.06 -8.28 8.55
N LYS A 67 -7.27 -8.36 7.22
CA LYS A 67 -8.56 -7.96 6.59
C LYS A 67 -8.85 -8.83 5.36
N PRO A 68 -10.14 -9.06 4.99
CA PRO A 68 -10.48 -9.77 3.76
C PRO A 68 -9.79 -9.14 2.55
N GLN A 69 -9.19 -9.98 1.72
CA GLN A 69 -8.51 -9.56 0.50
C GLN A 69 -9.24 -10.14 -0.71
N GLN A 70 -9.50 -9.30 -1.70
CA GLN A 70 -10.18 -9.73 -2.92
C GLN A 70 -9.69 -8.95 -4.13
N VAL A 71 -9.62 -9.62 -5.27
CA VAL A 71 -9.39 -8.96 -6.56
C VAL A 71 -10.70 -8.30 -6.97
N ILE A 72 -10.74 -6.97 -6.96
CA ILE A 72 -11.96 -6.23 -7.29
C ILE A 72 -12.03 -5.83 -8.77
N TYR A 73 -10.91 -5.85 -9.48
CA TYR A 73 -10.85 -5.49 -10.89
C TYR A 73 -9.63 -6.12 -11.56
N ARG A 74 -9.80 -6.56 -12.80
CA ARG A 74 -8.69 -7.05 -13.65
C ARG A 74 -8.60 -6.15 -14.88
N PHE A 75 -7.44 -5.55 -15.09
CA PHE A 75 -7.17 -4.81 -16.33
C PHE A 75 -6.91 -5.78 -17.48
N ASP A 76 -6.26 -6.91 -17.17
CA ASP A 76 -5.93 -8.02 -18.08
C ASP A 76 -5.53 -9.29 -17.26
N ASP A 77 -4.76 -10.21 -17.87
CA ASP A 77 -4.31 -11.46 -17.27
C ASP A 77 -3.31 -11.27 -16.11
N HIS A 78 -2.56 -10.17 -16.09
CA HIS A 78 -1.46 -9.98 -15.13
C HIS A 78 -1.55 -8.69 -14.30
N ARG A 79 -2.41 -7.74 -14.66
CA ARG A 79 -2.65 -6.49 -13.94
C ARG A 79 -4.02 -6.48 -13.27
N TYR A 80 -4.06 -6.19 -11.97
CA TYR A 80 -5.31 -6.16 -11.22
C TYR A 80 -5.26 -5.28 -9.96
N LEU A 81 -6.44 -4.92 -9.48
CA LEU A 81 -6.65 -4.21 -8.23
C LEU A 81 -7.06 -5.18 -7.13
N VAL A 82 -6.40 -5.08 -5.98
CA VAL A 82 -6.72 -5.83 -4.76
C VAL A 82 -7.26 -4.88 -3.72
N LEU A 83 -8.46 -5.18 -3.22
CA LEU A 83 -9.04 -4.50 -2.06
C LEU A 83 -8.75 -5.31 -0.80
N ILE A 84 -8.27 -4.63 0.23
CA ILE A 84 -8.02 -5.20 1.56
C ILE A 84 -8.87 -4.43 2.55
N GLY A 85 -10.01 -4.99 2.97
CA GLY A 85 -11.02 -4.19 3.66
C GLY A 85 -12.30 -4.90 4.05
N TYR A 86 -13.23 -4.13 4.66
CA TYR A 86 -14.55 -4.60 5.07
C TYR A 86 -15.66 -3.91 4.27
N ASN A 87 -16.80 -4.59 4.04
CA ASN A 87 -17.97 -4.05 3.35
C ASN A 87 -17.64 -3.32 2.03
N CYS A 88 -16.74 -3.91 1.24
CA CYS A 88 -16.30 -3.33 -0.04
C CYS A 88 -15.62 -1.95 0.09
N GLU A 89 -14.99 -1.72 1.24
CA GLU A 89 -14.25 -0.51 1.56
C GLU A 89 -12.93 -0.85 2.28
N GLY A 90 -11.82 -0.20 1.90
CA GLY A 90 -10.55 -0.42 2.58
C GLY A 90 -9.32 0.09 1.83
N ALA A 91 -8.19 -0.57 2.06
CA ALA A 91 -6.94 -0.29 1.37
C ALA A 91 -7.00 -0.82 -0.06
N LEU A 92 -6.40 -0.11 -1.01
CA LEU A 92 -6.36 -0.49 -2.41
C LEU A 92 -4.91 -0.67 -2.88
N TRP A 93 -4.67 -1.78 -3.58
CA TRP A 93 -3.37 -2.14 -4.13
C TRP A 93 -3.44 -2.37 -5.63
N PHE A 94 -2.42 -1.91 -6.34
CA PHE A 94 -2.16 -2.28 -7.73
C PHE A 94 -1.13 -3.42 -7.78
N VAL A 95 -1.40 -4.43 -8.61
CA VAL A 95 -0.49 -5.55 -8.82
C VAL A 95 -0.29 -5.78 -10.31
N ASP A 96 0.97 -5.89 -10.74
CA ASP A 96 1.37 -6.38 -12.07
C ASP A 96 2.36 -7.54 -11.89
N ASN A 97 1.90 -8.76 -12.16
CA ASN A 97 2.72 -9.96 -11.98
C ASN A 97 3.85 -10.08 -13.02
N LYS A 98 3.67 -9.56 -14.25
CA LYS A 98 4.73 -9.64 -15.29
C LYS A 98 5.87 -8.68 -14.98
N LYS A 99 5.56 -7.51 -14.42
CA LYS A 99 6.57 -6.50 -14.04
C LYS A 99 7.03 -6.60 -12.58
N ASN A 100 6.51 -7.56 -11.82
CA ASN A 100 6.73 -7.72 -10.38
C ASN A 100 6.45 -6.42 -9.59
N ILE A 101 5.36 -5.74 -9.92
CA ILE A 101 4.92 -4.51 -9.26
C ILE A 101 3.84 -4.86 -8.24
N LYS A 102 4.00 -4.35 -7.02
CA LYS A 102 3.00 -4.38 -5.96
C LYS A 102 3.04 -3.03 -5.26
N THR A 103 2.06 -2.20 -5.54
CA THR A 103 2.04 -0.80 -5.09
C THR A 103 0.78 -0.55 -4.30
N GLU A 104 0.93 -0.06 -3.07
CA GLU A 104 -0.18 0.47 -2.28
C GLU A 104 -0.63 1.78 -2.95
N ILE A 105 -1.90 1.86 -3.35
CA ILE A 105 -2.48 3.06 -3.94
C ILE A 105 -2.97 3.99 -2.83
N ILE A 106 -3.72 3.43 -1.88
CA ILE A 106 -4.21 4.10 -0.69
C ILE A 106 -4.40 3.08 0.44
N ASP A 107 -4.19 3.51 1.69
CA ASP A 107 -4.18 2.66 2.87
C ASP A 107 -5.57 2.35 3.44
N SER A 108 -6.61 3.09 3.04
CA SER A 108 -7.95 3.02 3.63
C SER A 108 -9.02 3.75 2.79
N PHE A 109 -10.28 3.55 3.16
CA PHE A 109 -11.48 4.25 2.66
C PHE A 109 -11.76 4.18 1.15
N PHE A 110 -11.00 3.41 0.38
CA PHE A 110 -11.32 3.23 -1.04
C PHE A 110 -12.66 2.52 -1.18
N ARG A 111 -13.55 3.10 -1.97
CA ARG A 111 -14.86 2.54 -2.34
C ARG A 111 -14.92 2.43 -3.85
N LEU A 112 -15.19 1.23 -4.35
CA LEU A 112 -15.29 0.97 -5.78
C LEU A 112 -16.49 1.66 -6.43
N SER A 113 -16.30 2.01 -7.71
CA SER A 113 -17.34 2.53 -8.58
C SER A 113 -18.18 1.41 -9.18
N SER A 114 -19.46 1.69 -9.47
CA SER A 114 -20.41 0.71 -10.02
C SER A 114 -20.68 0.89 -11.52
N PHE A 115 -20.20 1.97 -12.14
CA PHE A 115 -20.33 2.19 -13.58
C PHE A 115 -19.36 1.32 -14.38
N LYS A 116 -19.61 1.20 -15.68
CA LYS A 116 -18.73 0.47 -16.59
C LYS A 116 -17.34 1.09 -16.58
N TYR A 117 -16.32 0.29 -16.34
CA TYR A 117 -14.93 0.71 -16.23
C TYR A 117 -14.06 -0.11 -17.18
N ILE A 118 -13.54 0.56 -18.22
CA ILE A 118 -12.72 -0.05 -19.28
C ILE A 118 -11.36 0.60 -19.26
N HIS A 119 -10.31 -0.16 -18.98
CA HIS A 119 -8.97 0.40 -18.79
C HIS A 119 -7.88 -0.42 -19.48
N PRO A 120 -7.69 -0.26 -20.80
CA PRO A 120 -6.58 -0.87 -21.54
C PRO A 120 -5.21 -0.19 -21.29
N SER A 121 -5.18 1.13 -20.99
CA SER A 121 -3.92 1.90 -20.89
C SER A 121 -2.91 1.29 -19.92
N THR A 122 -1.62 1.36 -20.28
CA THR A 122 -0.55 0.71 -19.51
C THR A 122 0.39 1.66 -18.78
N GLN A 123 0.46 2.93 -19.21
CA GLN A 123 1.27 3.95 -18.55
C GLN A 123 0.41 4.80 -17.60
N TYR A 124 -0.69 5.35 -18.12
CA TYR A 124 -1.64 6.10 -17.31
C TYR A 124 -2.69 5.17 -16.69
N ILE A 125 -2.57 4.93 -15.39
CA ILE A 125 -3.56 4.19 -14.61
C ILE A 125 -4.38 5.20 -13.82
N ALA A 126 -5.71 5.11 -13.91
CA ALA A 126 -6.61 6.03 -13.24
C ALA A 126 -7.76 5.25 -12.62
N VAL A 127 -7.91 5.36 -11.30
CA VAL A 127 -8.88 4.59 -10.52
C VAL A 127 -9.79 5.55 -9.75
N PRO A 128 -11.07 5.68 -10.14
CA PRO A 128 -11.98 6.63 -9.51
C PRO A 128 -12.55 6.07 -8.20
N PHE A 129 -12.72 6.95 -7.21
CA PHE A 129 -13.59 6.65 -6.07
C PHE A 129 -15.05 6.59 -6.51
N ARG A 130 -15.84 5.81 -5.77
CA ARG A 130 -17.29 5.64 -5.97
C ARG A 130 -18.04 6.94 -6.16
N ASP A 131 -17.69 7.97 -5.39
CA ASP A 131 -18.36 9.28 -5.32
C ASP A 131 -17.69 10.35 -6.19
N LEU A 132 -16.68 9.98 -6.98
CA LEU A 132 -15.92 10.89 -7.84
C LEU A 132 -15.23 12.04 -7.07
N SER A 133 -15.04 11.88 -5.76
CA SER A 133 -14.32 12.86 -4.92
C SER A 133 -12.85 12.98 -5.30
N ALA A 134 -12.25 11.87 -5.75
CA ALA A 134 -10.90 11.81 -6.28
C ALA A 134 -10.75 10.70 -7.33
N ILE A 135 -9.75 10.85 -8.18
CA ILE A 135 -9.30 9.83 -9.12
C ILE A 135 -7.82 9.56 -8.81
N LEU A 136 -7.52 8.36 -8.33
CA LEU A 136 -6.17 7.92 -8.00
C LEU A 136 -5.42 7.66 -9.30
N VAL A 137 -4.28 8.32 -9.52
CA VAL A 137 -3.56 8.23 -10.80
C VAL A 137 -2.11 7.77 -10.61
N SER A 138 -1.67 6.97 -11.56
CA SER A 138 -0.27 6.64 -11.81
C SER A 138 0.05 6.98 -13.25
N LYS A 139 1.22 7.57 -13.48
CA LYS A 139 1.73 7.95 -14.81
C LYS A 139 2.93 7.11 -15.24
N ASP A 140 3.27 6.09 -14.44
CA ASP A 140 4.46 5.25 -14.59
C ASP A 140 4.11 3.75 -14.64
N GLY A 141 2.88 3.45 -15.08
CA GLY A 141 2.38 2.09 -15.22
C GLY A 141 2.18 1.35 -13.90
N GLY A 142 1.80 2.09 -12.85
CA GLY A 142 1.44 1.57 -11.54
C GLY A 142 2.61 1.40 -10.58
N ARG A 143 3.80 1.92 -10.90
CA ARG A 143 4.97 1.87 -9.99
C ARG A 143 4.82 2.84 -8.83
N SER A 144 4.17 3.98 -9.06
CA SER A 144 3.85 4.95 -8.02
C SER A 144 2.45 5.54 -8.21
N PHE A 145 1.80 5.80 -7.08
CA PHE A 145 0.56 6.57 -6.98
C PHE A 145 0.79 7.68 -5.97
N ILE A 146 0.93 8.92 -6.44
CA ILE A 146 1.28 10.04 -5.57
C ILE A 146 0.00 10.74 -5.15
N LEU A 147 -0.37 10.64 -3.87
CA LEU A 147 -1.68 11.10 -3.36
C LEU A 147 -1.91 12.62 -3.51
N ASN A 148 -0.87 13.45 -3.48
CA ASN A 148 -1.03 14.89 -3.78
C ASN A 148 -1.06 15.21 -5.29
N GLN A 149 -1.02 14.18 -6.14
CA GLN A 149 -1.10 14.29 -7.60
C GLN A 149 -2.32 13.56 -8.17
N MET A 150 -3.30 13.23 -7.32
CA MET A 150 -4.59 12.69 -7.75
C MET A 150 -5.23 13.61 -8.77
N ALA A 151 -6.01 13.01 -9.65
CA ALA A 151 -6.80 13.76 -10.59
C ALA A 151 -8.13 14.19 -9.97
N HIS A 152 -8.58 15.36 -10.39
CA HIS A 152 -9.81 15.98 -9.96
C HIS A 152 -10.55 16.56 -11.17
N PHE A 153 -11.81 16.90 -10.96
CA PHE A 153 -12.55 17.66 -11.96
C PHE A 153 -12.26 19.15 -11.79
N THR A 154 -12.07 19.84 -12.90
CA THR A 154 -11.85 21.29 -12.91
C THR A 154 -13.06 22.00 -12.30
N PRO A 155 -12.86 22.89 -11.31
CA PRO A 155 -13.93 23.73 -10.78
C PRO A 155 -14.64 24.53 -11.89
N GLY A 156 -15.96 24.41 -11.98
CA GLY A 156 -16.76 25.00 -13.07
C GLY A 156 -16.51 24.43 -14.49
N GLY A 157 -15.69 23.38 -14.62
CA GLY A 157 -15.37 22.71 -15.89
C GLY A 157 -16.40 21.64 -16.28
N GLY A 158 -17.39 21.37 -15.45
CA GLY A 158 -18.50 20.46 -15.73
C GLY A 158 -19.71 21.14 -16.36
N VAL A 159 -20.61 20.32 -16.92
CA VAL A 159 -21.85 20.74 -17.57
C VAL A 159 -22.65 21.71 -16.70
N ASN A 160 -23.21 22.76 -17.30
CA ASN A 160 -23.94 23.84 -16.60
C ASN A 160 -23.12 24.52 -15.50
N HIS A 161 -21.81 24.70 -15.71
CA HIS A 161 -20.86 25.26 -14.74
C HIS A 161 -20.76 24.46 -13.43
N SER A 162 -21.12 23.17 -13.43
CA SER A 162 -20.85 22.29 -12.29
C SER A 162 -19.35 21.99 -12.18
N ASP A 163 -18.91 21.48 -11.04
CA ASP A 163 -17.51 21.04 -10.93
C ASP A 163 -17.29 19.66 -11.55
N ARG A 164 -18.27 18.74 -11.44
CA ARG A 164 -18.11 17.32 -11.81
C ARG A 164 -19.43 16.73 -12.30
N PRO A 165 -19.43 15.59 -13.00
CA PRO A 165 -20.68 14.91 -13.36
C PRO A 165 -21.38 14.37 -12.10
N VAL A 166 -22.70 14.26 -12.18
CA VAL A 166 -23.48 13.56 -11.15
C VAL A 166 -23.13 12.08 -11.23
N ARG A 167 -22.72 11.48 -10.11
CA ARG A 167 -22.27 10.09 -10.02
C ARG A 167 -23.27 9.12 -10.64
N GLU A 168 -24.55 9.28 -10.30
CA GLU A 168 -25.63 8.40 -10.75
C GLU A 168 -25.86 8.48 -12.26
N ASP A 169 -25.36 9.53 -12.91
CA ASP A 169 -25.45 9.74 -14.35
C ASP A 169 -24.23 9.25 -15.12
N VAL A 170 -23.16 8.83 -14.44
CA VAL A 170 -22.01 8.22 -15.11
C VAL A 170 -22.39 6.84 -15.67
N VAL A 171 -22.30 6.72 -16.99
CA VAL A 171 -22.51 5.47 -17.73
C VAL A 171 -21.23 4.65 -17.76
N SER A 172 -20.10 5.30 -18.06
CA SER A 172 -18.81 4.62 -18.12
C SER A 172 -17.64 5.53 -17.85
N PHE A 173 -16.56 4.95 -17.34
CA PHE A 173 -15.22 5.52 -17.33
C PHE A 173 -14.29 4.66 -18.19
N THR A 174 -13.74 5.24 -19.25
CA THR A 174 -12.83 4.56 -20.18
C THR A 174 -11.47 5.22 -20.12
N VAL A 175 -10.40 4.43 -20.00
CA VAL A 175 -9.02 4.94 -20.02
C VAL A 175 -8.26 4.29 -21.16
N VAL A 176 -8.07 5.06 -22.24
CA VAL A 176 -7.51 4.60 -23.51
C VAL A 176 -6.57 5.67 -24.05
N ASP A 177 -5.53 5.27 -24.76
CA ASP A 177 -4.48 6.17 -25.28
C ASP A 177 -3.92 7.11 -24.21
N ASP A 178 -3.75 6.55 -23.00
CA ASP A 178 -3.24 7.24 -21.83
C ASP A 178 -4.05 8.49 -21.40
N ARG A 179 -5.33 8.54 -21.76
CA ARG A 179 -6.31 9.56 -21.33
C ARG A 179 -7.55 8.93 -20.72
N GLY A 180 -8.14 9.57 -19.72
CA GLY A 180 -9.40 9.14 -19.11
C GLY A 180 -10.61 9.87 -19.69
N TYR A 181 -11.73 9.16 -19.83
CA TYR A 181 -13.00 9.65 -20.39
C TYR A 181 -14.19 9.16 -19.56
N PHE A 182 -14.96 10.06 -18.97
CA PHE A 182 -16.28 9.75 -18.41
C PHE A 182 -17.37 10.07 -19.44
N LEU A 183 -18.32 9.15 -19.59
CA LEU A 183 -19.54 9.34 -20.36
C LEU A 183 -20.74 9.41 -19.42
N THR A 184 -21.61 10.39 -19.60
CA THR A 184 -22.87 10.48 -18.85
C THR A 184 -24.06 9.95 -19.65
N LYS A 185 -25.20 9.70 -18.99
CA LYS A 185 -26.46 9.26 -19.61
C LYS A 185 -26.97 10.24 -20.66
N GLN A 186 -26.70 11.53 -20.46
CA GLN A 186 -27.08 12.60 -21.38
C GLN A 186 -26.11 12.74 -22.56
N GLY A 187 -25.07 11.90 -22.63
CA GLY A 187 -24.08 11.92 -23.71
C GLY A 187 -22.93 12.92 -23.49
N TYR A 188 -22.83 13.54 -22.31
CA TYR A 188 -21.71 14.44 -22.02
C TYR A 188 -20.43 13.64 -21.78
N ILE A 189 -19.33 14.16 -22.32
CA ILE A 189 -18.00 13.57 -22.17
C ILE A 189 -17.16 14.50 -21.30
N TYR A 190 -16.55 13.93 -20.27
CA TYR A 190 -15.49 14.57 -19.50
C TYR A 190 -14.19 13.85 -19.82
N LEU A 191 -13.15 14.60 -20.17
CA LEU A 191 -11.86 14.04 -20.53
C LEU A 191 -10.76 14.59 -19.63
N SER A 192 -9.74 13.78 -19.40
CA SER A 192 -8.54 14.22 -18.72
C SER A 192 -7.66 15.09 -19.63
N SER A 193 -6.82 15.93 -19.02
CA SER A 193 -5.71 16.60 -19.68
C SER A 193 -4.82 15.63 -20.46
N ALA A 194 -4.27 16.11 -21.58
CA ALA A 194 -3.51 15.31 -22.55
C ALA A 194 -2.31 14.54 -21.97
N PRO A 195 -1.85 13.46 -22.65
CA PRO A 195 -0.77 12.58 -22.20
C PRO A 195 0.64 13.17 -22.32
N PHE A 196 0.84 14.39 -21.83
CA PHE A 196 2.14 15.04 -21.77
C PHE A 196 2.18 16.14 -20.70
N GLY A 197 3.40 16.52 -20.33
CA GLY A 197 3.65 17.58 -19.37
C GLY A 197 3.28 17.20 -17.93
N GLU A 198 3.49 18.14 -17.02
CA GLU A 198 3.29 17.93 -15.58
C GLU A 198 1.82 17.67 -15.22
N TYR A 199 0.91 18.31 -15.97
CA TYR A 199 -0.52 18.22 -15.79
C TYR A 199 -1.17 17.01 -16.44
N TRP A 200 -0.43 16.12 -17.13
CA TRP A 200 -0.99 14.93 -17.77
C TRP A 200 -1.96 14.17 -16.87
N GLY A 201 -3.20 14.05 -17.30
CA GLY A 201 -4.22 13.26 -16.63
C GLY A 201 -4.56 13.74 -15.21
N ARG A 202 -4.28 14.99 -14.84
CA ARG A 202 -4.61 15.54 -13.51
C ARG A 202 -5.96 16.24 -13.45
N ASN A 203 -6.39 16.85 -14.55
CA ASN A 203 -7.60 17.67 -14.58
C ASN A 203 -8.59 17.03 -15.52
N TYR A 204 -9.83 16.87 -15.07
CA TYR A 204 -10.95 16.39 -15.87
C TYR A 204 -11.93 17.53 -16.10
N THR A 205 -12.29 17.74 -17.35
CA THR A 205 -13.16 18.85 -17.74
C THR A 205 -14.12 18.35 -18.80
N SER A 206 -15.31 18.93 -18.88
CA SER A 206 -16.31 18.53 -19.88
C SER A 206 -15.98 19.14 -21.24
N ILE A 207 -16.22 18.39 -22.32
CA ILE A 207 -16.07 18.91 -23.69
C ILE A 207 -16.91 20.18 -23.88
N GLN A 208 -18.12 20.20 -23.30
CA GLN A 208 -19.01 21.35 -23.39
C GLN A 208 -18.41 22.60 -22.75
N ALA A 209 -17.74 22.46 -21.60
CA ALA A 209 -17.04 23.58 -20.97
C ALA A 209 -15.90 24.08 -21.85
N LEU A 210 -15.10 23.17 -22.41
CA LEU A 210 -13.99 23.51 -23.32
C LEU A 210 -14.46 24.24 -24.58
N ASP A 211 -15.65 23.92 -25.09
CA ASP A 211 -16.23 24.57 -26.26
C ASP A 211 -16.90 25.92 -25.95
N GLY A 212 -17.39 26.10 -24.72
CA GLY A 212 -18.32 27.17 -24.38
C GLY A 212 -17.73 28.29 -23.54
N TRP A 213 -17.17 27.97 -22.37
CA TRP A 213 -16.89 28.96 -21.33
C TRP A 213 -15.59 28.74 -20.54
N SER A 214 -14.95 27.58 -20.66
CA SER A 214 -13.71 27.29 -19.94
C SER A 214 -12.52 27.87 -20.70
N THR A 215 -11.71 28.67 -20.01
CA THR A 215 -10.44 29.16 -20.54
C THR A 215 -9.41 28.03 -20.73
N GLU A 216 -9.61 26.88 -20.08
CA GLU A 216 -8.75 25.70 -20.24
C GLU A 216 -8.70 25.20 -21.68
N GLY A 217 -9.73 25.47 -22.50
CA GLY A 217 -9.74 25.10 -23.93
C GLY A 217 -8.58 25.71 -24.73
N HIS A 218 -7.95 26.77 -24.22
CA HIS A 218 -6.78 27.39 -24.85
C HIS A 218 -5.45 26.75 -24.43
N GLU A 219 -5.44 25.96 -23.36
CA GLU A 219 -4.25 25.26 -22.87
C GLU A 219 -3.84 24.14 -23.82
N ASP A 220 -2.54 23.92 -23.96
CA ASP A 220 -2.02 22.89 -24.86
C ASP A 220 -2.57 21.49 -24.51
N ASN A 221 -2.80 21.21 -23.22
CA ASN A 221 -3.38 19.95 -22.74
C ASN A 221 -4.82 19.68 -23.22
N TYR A 222 -5.52 20.70 -23.69
CA TYR A 222 -6.87 20.62 -24.24
C TYR A 222 -6.93 21.21 -25.65
N ARG A 223 -5.80 21.36 -26.34
CA ARG A 223 -5.80 21.66 -27.77
C ARG A 223 -6.04 20.36 -28.55
N ASN A 224 -6.92 20.41 -29.56
CA ASN A 224 -7.22 19.27 -30.46
C ASN A 224 -7.62 17.97 -29.74
N PHE A 225 -8.45 18.06 -28.70
CA PHE A 225 -8.89 16.88 -27.97
C PHE A 225 -9.90 16.01 -28.76
N PRO A 226 -9.97 14.69 -28.49
CA PRO A 226 -10.96 13.82 -29.12
C PRO A 226 -12.40 14.22 -28.76
N ARG A 227 -13.25 14.36 -29.78
CA ARG A 227 -14.67 14.72 -29.62
C ARG A 227 -15.56 13.54 -29.22
N SER A 228 -15.03 12.32 -29.30
CA SER A 228 -15.66 11.08 -28.89
C SER A 228 -14.66 10.21 -28.15
N ILE A 229 -15.18 9.23 -27.43
CA ILE A 229 -14.35 8.24 -26.74
C ILE A 229 -13.73 7.31 -27.80
N PRO A 230 -12.40 7.14 -27.85
CA PRO A 230 -11.76 6.21 -28.77
C PRO A 230 -12.28 4.77 -28.60
N GLU A 231 -12.42 4.06 -29.71
CA GLU A 231 -12.89 2.68 -29.71
C GLU A 231 -11.84 1.74 -29.08
N VAL A 232 -12.23 1.00 -28.04
CA VAL A 232 -11.37 -0.01 -27.42
C VAL A 232 -11.62 -1.37 -28.06
N LYS A 233 -10.62 -1.89 -28.78
CA LYS A 233 -10.67 -3.21 -29.44
C LYS A 233 -9.98 -4.27 -28.60
N ASN A 234 -10.49 -5.49 -28.64
CA ASN A 234 -9.89 -6.69 -28.01
C ASN A 234 -9.60 -6.52 -26.50
N TYR A 235 -10.47 -5.81 -25.77
CA TYR A 235 -10.32 -5.66 -24.33
C TYR A 235 -10.60 -6.99 -23.61
N THR A 236 -9.64 -7.45 -22.81
CA THR A 236 -9.72 -8.73 -22.08
C THR A 236 -9.95 -8.56 -20.58
N GLY A 237 -9.89 -7.32 -20.08
CA GLY A 237 -10.15 -6.99 -18.69
C GLY A 237 -11.62 -7.08 -18.32
N TRP A 238 -11.89 -6.85 -17.02
CA TRP A 238 -13.26 -6.75 -16.53
C TRP A 238 -13.86 -5.41 -16.91
N ASP A 239 -15.17 -5.39 -17.16
CA ASP A 239 -15.90 -4.18 -17.52
C ASP A 239 -16.51 -3.46 -16.31
N HIS A 240 -16.45 -4.06 -15.12
CA HIS A 240 -16.92 -3.48 -13.86
C HIS A 240 -16.01 -3.92 -12.72
N MET A 241 -15.87 -3.04 -11.72
CA MET A 241 -15.33 -3.47 -10.44
C MET A 241 -16.37 -4.36 -9.75
N LYS A 242 -15.90 -5.42 -9.10
CA LYS A 242 -16.73 -6.40 -8.41
C LYS A 242 -16.24 -6.53 -6.98
N CYS A 243 -17.17 -6.64 -6.05
CA CYS A 243 -16.82 -6.95 -4.68
C CYS A 243 -17.82 -7.96 -4.14
N ASN A 244 -17.32 -9.11 -3.70
CA ASN A 244 -18.12 -10.09 -2.97
C ASN A 244 -17.74 -10.02 -1.50
N TRP A 245 -18.68 -9.56 -0.68
CA TRP A 245 -18.46 -9.43 0.75
C TRP A 245 -18.43 -10.78 1.49
N ASN A 246 -19.10 -11.78 0.94
CA ASN A 246 -19.26 -13.10 1.57
C ASN A 246 -18.14 -14.08 1.20
N GLU A 247 -17.30 -13.73 0.23
CA GLU A 247 -16.06 -14.45 -0.11
C GLU A 247 -14.91 -13.95 0.78
N ALA A 248 -14.98 -14.20 2.10
CA ALA A 248 -13.77 -14.10 2.91
C ALA A 248 -12.79 -15.17 2.41
N PRO A 249 -11.53 -14.83 2.04
CA PRO A 249 -10.58 -15.85 1.59
C PRO A 249 -10.35 -16.86 2.71
N PRO A 250 -10.16 -18.16 2.39
CA PRO A 250 -9.85 -19.16 3.41
C PRO A 250 -8.59 -18.68 4.15
N ILE A 251 -8.66 -18.71 5.49
CA ILE A 251 -7.52 -18.40 6.36
C ILE A 251 -6.38 -19.33 5.93
N LYS A 252 -5.44 -18.85 5.12
CA LYS A 252 -4.20 -19.59 4.84
C LYS A 252 -3.34 -19.40 6.07
N PRO A 253 -3.03 -20.47 6.83
CA PRO A 253 -2.21 -20.35 8.01
C PRO A 253 -0.85 -19.78 7.60
N ASN A 254 -0.47 -18.65 8.20
CA ASN A 254 0.85 -18.07 8.03
C ASN A 254 1.88 -18.99 8.72
N PRO A 255 2.82 -19.60 7.97
CA PRO A 255 3.83 -20.48 8.56
C PRO A 255 4.68 -19.78 9.62
N MET A 256 4.94 -18.47 9.43
CA MET A 256 5.71 -17.66 10.37
C MET A 256 4.92 -17.40 11.66
N TYR A 257 3.61 -17.21 11.59
CA TYR A 257 2.77 -17.06 12.79
C TYR A 257 2.68 -18.35 13.58
N GLN A 258 2.56 -19.51 12.91
CA GLN A 258 2.61 -20.81 13.58
C GLN A 258 3.97 -21.05 14.24
N PHE A 259 5.06 -20.68 13.57
CA PHE A 259 6.40 -20.74 14.14
C PHE A 259 6.54 -19.82 15.35
N GLN A 260 6.10 -18.56 15.26
CA GLN A 260 6.12 -17.60 16.37
C GLN A 260 5.30 -18.08 17.57
N GLN A 261 4.12 -18.66 17.34
CA GLN A 261 3.29 -19.25 18.40
C GLN A 261 3.92 -20.50 19.00
N ALA A 262 4.59 -21.32 18.19
CA ALA A 262 5.35 -22.47 18.70
C ALA A 262 6.54 -22.03 19.57
N VAL A 263 7.24 -20.96 19.18
CA VAL A 263 8.34 -20.36 19.95
C VAL A 263 7.82 -19.74 21.25
N LEU A 264 6.77 -18.91 21.21
CA LEU A 264 6.17 -18.31 22.41
C LEU A 264 5.63 -19.37 23.37
N LYS A 265 5.00 -20.43 22.84
CA LYS A 265 4.55 -21.56 23.64
C LYS A 265 5.74 -22.27 24.25
N TRP A 266 6.78 -22.59 23.48
CA TRP A 266 8.01 -23.18 24.01
C TRP A 266 8.64 -22.32 25.11
N GLU A 267 8.81 -21.01 24.89
CA GLU A 267 9.34 -20.06 25.88
C GLU A 267 8.47 -19.97 27.15
N SER A 268 7.14 -20.01 27.02
CA SER A 268 6.25 -20.03 28.18
C SER A 268 6.39 -21.30 29.02
N TYR A 269 6.71 -22.44 28.39
CA TYR A 269 6.91 -23.72 29.08
C TYR A 269 8.36 -23.92 29.58
N THR A 270 9.37 -23.35 28.92
CA THR A 270 10.78 -23.53 29.29
C THR A 270 11.34 -22.43 30.17
N LEU A 271 10.90 -21.17 30.00
CA LEU A 271 11.36 -20.02 30.78
C LEU A 271 10.29 -19.53 31.74
N GLY A 272 9.05 -19.39 31.28
CA GLY A 272 7.95 -18.85 32.09
C GLY A 272 7.55 -19.74 33.26
N ALA A 273 7.37 -21.05 33.01
CA ALA A 273 6.92 -21.99 34.04
C ALA A 273 7.95 -22.18 35.18
N PRO A 274 9.25 -22.40 34.95
CA PRO A 274 10.21 -22.56 36.04
C PRO A 274 10.38 -21.29 36.88
N ILE A 275 10.34 -20.10 36.26
CA ILE A 275 10.42 -18.82 36.97
C ILE A 275 9.17 -18.61 37.83
N TYR A 276 7.98 -18.87 37.30
CA TYR A 276 6.73 -18.74 38.05
C TYR A 276 6.65 -19.72 39.24
N PHE A 277 6.99 -21.00 39.02
CA PHE A 277 6.98 -21.99 40.09
C PHE A 277 8.09 -21.75 41.13
N GLY A 278 9.27 -21.29 40.70
CA GLY A 278 10.37 -20.89 41.59
C GLY A 278 10.02 -19.68 42.46
N LEU A 279 9.45 -18.61 41.88
CA LEU A 279 8.95 -17.44 42.63
C LEU A 279 7.86 -17.82 43.62
N LYS A 280 6.94 -18.71 43.23
CA LYS A 280 5.86 -19.19 44.10
C LYS A 280 6.38 -20.04 45.27
N ALA A 281 7.43 -20.83 45.06
CA ALA A 281 8.08 -21.58 46.13
C ALA A 281 8.82 -20.64 47.11
N PHE A 282 9.57 -19.67 46.58
CA PHE A 282 10.30 -18.66 47.38
C PHE A 282 9.36 -17.81 48.25
N MET A 283 8.22 -17.39 47.70
CA MET A 283 7.20 -16.61 48.44
C MET A 283 6.47 -17.43 49.52
N ARG A 284 6.56 -18.77 49.49
CA ARG A 284 5.91 -19.66 50.45
C ARG A 284 6.80 -19.99 51.66
N GLU A 285 8.11 -19.78 51.55
CA GLU A 285 9.08 -19.99 52.64
C GLU A 285 9.29 -18.76 53.53
N GLN A 286 8.71 -17.60 53.18
CA GLN A 286 8.82 -16.35 53.95
C GLN A 286 7.62 -16.04 54.86
N GLY A 287 6.75 -17.02 55.12
CA GLY A 287 5.68 -16.94 56.13
C GLY A 287 5.83 -18.06 57.14
#